data_AF-A0A2G9TJM6-F1
#
_entry.id   AF-A0A2G9TJM6-F1
#
_cell.length_a   1.000
_cell.length_b   1.000
_cell.length_c   1.000
_cell.angle_alpha   90.00
_cell.angle_beta   90.00
_cell.angle_gamma   90.00
#
_symmetry.space_group_name_H-M   'P 1'
#
loop_
_entity.id
_entity.type
_entity.pdbx_description
1 polymer ?
#
loop_
_entity_poly.entity_id
_entity_poly.type
_entity_poly.pdbx_seq_one_letter_code
_entity_poly.pdbx_strand_id
1 'polypeptide(L)' 'DENYVVGKNVVVLGRSKIVGAPAAALFLWHHGTVTICHSKTRNIKEQCLKADILVVAIGKKHFVK' A
#
# COMPACT_ATOMS: atom_id res chain seq x y z
N ASP A 1 3.10 -19.07 -6.84
CA ASP A 1 1.73 -19.36 -6.37
C ASP A 1 0.84 -18.23 -6.86
N GLU A 2 -0.22 -18.55 -7.59
CA GLU A 2 -1.12 -17.56 -8.18
C GLU A 2 -1.87 -16.75 -7.10
N ASN A 3 -1.82 -17.18 -5.83
CA ASN A 3 -2.54 -16.58 -4.71
C ASN A 3 -1.68 -15.80 -3.71
N TYR A 4 -0.51 -15.28 -4.10
CA TYR A 4 0.43 -14.62 -3.18
C TYR A 4 -0.11 -13.33 -2.51
N VAL A 5 -1.29 -12.84 -2.87
CA VAL A 5 -1.96 -11.64 -2.35
C VAL A 5 -3.11 -11.98 -1.37
N VAL A 6 -3.73 -13.16 -1.52
CA VAL A 6 -4.98 -13.50 -0.83
C VAL A 6 -4.82 -13.40 0.69
N GLY A 7 -5.69 -12.63 1.34
CA GLY A 7 -5.72 -12.46 2.80
C GLY A 7 -4.61 -11.58 3.38
N LYS A 8 -3.66 -11.09 2.56
CA LYS A 8 -2.56 -10.25 3.03
C LYS A 8 -2.99 -8.82 3.30
N ASN A 9 -2.35 -8.20 4.30
CA ASN A 9 -2.43 -6.76 4.57
C ASN A 9 -1.54 -6.02 3.58
N VAL A 10 -2.15 -5.33 2.63
CA VAL A 10 -1.45 -4.52 1.63
C VAL A 10 -1.54 -3.05 2.02
N VAL A 11 -0.40 -2.41 2.23
CA VAL A 11 -0.34 -0.98 2.50
C VAL A 11 0.20 -0.27 1.26
N VAL A 12 -0.61 0.62 0.70
CA VAL A 12 -0.20 1.47 -0.42
C VAL A 12 0.07 2.87 0.10
N LEU A 13 1.33 3.24 0.18
CA LEU A 13 1.77 4.58 0.57
C LEU A 13 1.81 5.47 -0.68
N GLY A 14 0.83 6.36 -0.82
CA GLY A 14 0.62 7.21 -1.99
C GLY A 14 -0.69 6.90 -2.70
N ARG A 15 -1.39 7.94 -3.16
CA ARG A 15 -2.73 7.84 -3.80
C ARG A 15 -2.82 8.56 -5.14
N SER A 16 -1.71 8.62 -5.87
CA SER A 16 -1.70 9.24 -7.20
C SER A 16 -2.64 8.48 -8.14
N LYS A 17 -3.23 9.18 -9.12
CA LYS A 17 -4.12 8.57 -10.12
C LYS A 17 -3.39 7.55 -11.00
N ILE A 18 -2.08 7.70 -11.17
CA ILE A 18 -1.26 6.90 -12.08
C ILE A 18 -0.66 5.64 -11.45
N VAL A 19 -0.46 5.61 -10.13
CA VAL A 19 0.22 4.48 -9.45
C VAL A 19 -0.54 4.05 -8.19
N GLY A 20 -0.68 4.94 -7.21
CA GLY A 20 -1.19 4.55 -5.89
C GLY A 20 -2.63 4.00 -5.93
N ALA A 21 -3.55 4.75 -6.56
CA ALA A 21 -4.94 4.33 -6.69
C ALA A 21 -5.12 3.05 -7.54
N PRO A 22 -4.52 2.91 -8.75
CA PRO A 22 -4.67 1.69 -9.52
C PRO A 22 -4.02 0.48 -8.85
N ALA A 23 -2.85 0.63 -8.21
CA ALA A 23 -2.23 -0.46 -7.45
C ALA A 23 -3.14 -0.96 -6.33
N ALA A 24 -3.72 -0.04 -5.54
CA ALA A 24 -4.67 -0.39 -4.48
C ALA A 24 -5.89 -1.15 -5.02
N ALA A 25 -6.44 -0.73 -6.16
CA ALA A 25 -7.56 -1.42 -6.79
C ALA A 25 -7.18 -2.84 -7.26
N LEU A 26 -6.00 -3.02 -7.85
CA LEU A 26 -5.52 -4.36 -8.24
C LEU A 26 -5.43 -5.29 -7.03
N PHE A 27 -4.79 -4.86 -5.94
CA PHE A 27 -4.69 -5.70 -4.74
C PHE A 27 -6.04 -6.01 -4.11
N LEU A 28 -6.99 -5.07 -4.14
CA LEU A 28 -8.37 -5.30 -3.71
C LEU A 28 -9.03 -6.41 -4.53
N TRP A 29 -8.93 -6.34 -5.86
CA TRP A 29 -9.51 -7.34 -6.76
C TRP A 29 -8.82 -8.71 -6.66
N HIS A 30 -7.59 -8.77 -6.17
CA HIS A 30 -6.84 -9.99 -5.86
C HIS A 30 -6.95 -10.42 -4.39
N HIS A 31 -8.03 -10.03 -3.69
CA HIS A 31 -8.37 -10.46 -2.33
C HIS A 31 -7.38 -10.03 -1.23
N GLY A 32 -6.64 -8.94 -1.44
CA GLY A 32 -5.84 -8.29 -0.40
C GLY A 32 -6.68 -7.35 0.47
N THR A 33 -6.35 -7.25 1.75
CA THR A 33 -6.91 -6.22 2.65
C THR A 33 -6.09 -4.95 2.49
N VAL A 34 -6.64 -3.95 1.79
CA VAL A 34 -5.87 -2.79 1.32
C VAL A 34 -6.06 -1.57 2.22
N THR A 35 -4.96 -0.99 2.69
CA THR A 35 -4.93 0.32 3.38
C THR A 35 -4.15 1.33 2.54
N ILE A 36 -4.80 2.45 2.18
CA ILE A 36 -4.15 3.53 1.42
C ILE A 36 -3.70 4.63 2.39
N CYS A 37 -2.39 4.88 2.43
CA CYS A 37 -1.79 5.98 3.18
C CYS A 37 -1.44 7.16 2.27
N HIS A 38 -1.47 8.38 2.80
CA HIS A 38 -1.06 9.60 2.10
C HIS A 38 -0.56 10.66 3.08
N SER A 39 -0.21 11.85 2.60
CA SER A 39 0.39 12.94 3.40
C SER A 39 -0.45 13.44 4.58
N LYS A 40 -1.73 13.07 4.68
CA LYS A 40 -2.62 13.43 5.80
C LYS A 40 -2.97 12.23 6.69
N THR A 41 -2.47 11.03 6.37
CA THR A 41 -2.66 9.84 7.19
C THR A 41 -1.88 10.00 8.48
N ARG A 42 -2.53 9.76 9.63
CA ARG A 42 -1.88 9.74 10.94
C ARG A 42 -1.16 8.40 11.12
N ASN A 43 -0.06 8.38 11.86
CA ASN A 43 0.68 7.16 12.22
C ASN A 43 1.11 6.30 11.02
N ILE A 44 1.57 6.91 9.92
CA ILE A 44 2.00 6.19 8.70
C ILE A 44 2.98 5.06 9.01
N LYS A 45 3.96 5.30 9.89
CA LYS A 45 4.95 4.28 10.30
C LYS A 45 4.27 3.02 10.84
N GLU A 46 3.27 3.17 11.70
CA GLU A 46 2.55 2.06 12.30
C GLU A 46 1.77 1.26 11.24
N GLN A 47 1.16 1.95 10.27
CA GLN A 47 0.48 1.28 9.15
C GLN A 47 1.48 0.49 8.32
N CYS A 48 2.62 1.09 7.95
CA CYS A 48 3.65 0.41 7.17
C CYS A 48 4.23 -0.83 7.88
N LEU A 49 4.34 -0.82 9.21
CA LEU A 49 4.83 -1.97 9.98
C LEU A 49 3.84 -3.15 10.03
N LYS A 50 2.55 -2.92 9.75
CA LYS A 50 1.53 -3.97 9.68
C LYS A 50 1.42 -4.62 8.30
N ALA A 51 2.18 -4.14 7.32
CA ALA A 51 2.03 -4.56 5.93
C ALA A 51 2.75 -5.89 5.67
N ASP A 52 2.02 -6.87 5.15
CA ASP A 52 2.62 -8.04 4.51
C ASP A 52 3.18 -7.67 3.13
N ILE A 53 2.55 -6.69 2.46
CA ILE A 53 3.00 -6.09 1.20
C ILE A 53 2.95 -4.57 1.34
N LEU A 54 4.09 -3.90 1.18
CA LEU A 54 4.19 -2.44 1.22
C LEU A 54 4.53 -1.88 -0.17
N VAL A 55 3.62 -1.07 -0.73
CA VAL A 55 3.81 -0.36 -2.01
C VAL A 55 4.14 1.10 -1.72
N VAL A 56 5.30 1.58 -2.16
CA VAL A 56 5.76 2.97 -1.92
C VAL A 56 5.68 3.79 -3.21
N ALA A 57 4.64 4.60 -3.34
CA ALA A 57 4.28 5.39 -4.52
C ALA A 57 4.22 6.91 -4.26
N ILE A 58 5.22 7.45 -3.54
CA ILE A 58 5.24 8.85 -3.09
C ILE A 58 6.33 9.74 -3.71
N GLY A 59 7.24 9.19 -4.51
CA GLY A 59 8.29 9.98 -5.18
C GLY A 59 9.26 10.69 -4.22
N LYS A 60 9.47 10.16 -3.01
CA LYS A 60 10.40 10.72 -2.02
C LYS A 60 11.45 9.68 -1.64
N LYS A 61 12.70 9.94 -2.03
CA LYS A 61 13.85 9.08 -1.69
C LYS A 61 14.01 8.99 -0.17
N HIS A 62 14.35 7.81 0.33
CA HIS A 62 14.62 7.54 1.76
C HIS A 62 13.50 7.89 2.75
N PHE A 63 12.25 8.02 2.28
CA PHE A 63 11.12 8.31 3.17
C PHE A 63 10.76 7.08 4.03
N VAL A 64 10.72 5.90 3.42
CA VAL A 64 10.64 4.62 4.12
C VAL A 64 12.09 4.16 4.38
N LYS A 65 12.38 3.74 5.61
CA LYS A 65 13.71 3.34 6.09
C LYS A 65 13.63 1.96 6.70
#